data_AF-A0A7V3H5D2-F1
#
_entry.id   AF-A0A7V3H5D2-F1
#
_cell.length_a   1.000
_cell.length_b   1.000
_cell.length_c   1.000
_cell.angle_alpha   90.00
_cell.angle_beta   90.00
_cell.angle_gamma   90.00
#
_symmetry.space_group_name_H-M   'P 1'
#
loop_
_entity.id
_entity.type
_entity.pdbx_description
1 polymer ?
#
loop_
_entity_poly.entity_id
_entity_poly.type
_entity_poly.pdbx_seq_one_letter_code
_entity_poly.pdbx_strand_id
1 'polypeptide(L)'
;MAARVSDHLLTLAQTAPLSPAHWSRFFAGLRQEIPVDRICALLQADRYTGIVVRVAQEPELEAALGGEGFYADREHSKAFAVIAEGQPALVRPEEWTRYPDLQFFWPTLRSNLKFPVSLGGWAAVWNVWSRKPEQYTEADLERLRPLAAEVSRSPFRFEAPPVGLAIRQMLALQRERQAQGRAVA
;
A
#
# COMPACT_ATOMS: atom_id res chain seq x y z
N MET A 1 -14.69 7.98 22.27
CA MET A 1 -15.09 6.74 21.59
C MET A 1 -14.85 6.93 20.10
N ALA A 2 -13.96 6.17 19.46
CA ALA A 2 -13.78 6.27 18.01
C ALA A 2 -15.07 5.82 17.30
N ALA A 3 -15.51 6.56 16.28
CA ALA A 3 -16.70 6.19 15.52
C ALA A 3 -16.49 4.82 14.87
N ARG A 4 -17.46 3.91 15.02
CA ARG A 4 -17.41 2.60 14.37
C ARG A 4 -17.51 2.77 12.85
N VAL A 5 -16.82 1.94 12.09
CA VAL A 5 -16.96 1.87 10.63
C VAL A 5 -18.36 1.37 10.27
N SER A 6 -18.98 1.95 9.24
CA SER A 6 -20.30 1.52 8.78
C SER A 6 -20.31 0.08 8.26
N ASP A 7 -21.45 -0.60 8.45
CA ASP A 7 -21.67 -1.96 7.93
C ASP A 7 -21.61 -1.99 6.39
N HIS A 8 -21.97 -0.88 5.73
CA HIS A 8 -21.80 -0.71 4.30
C HIS A 8 -20.32 -0.84 3.88
N LEU A 9 -19.41 -0.15 4.57
CA LEU A 9 -17.99 -0.20 4.24
C LEU A 9 -17.37 -1.57 4.56
N LEU A 10 -17.81 -2.23 5.63
CA LEU A 10 -17.45 -3.62 5.92
C LEU A 10 -17.87 -4.57 4.79
N THR A 11 -19.08 -4.39 4.26
CA THR A 11 -19.58 -5.18 3.11
C THR A 11 -18.75 -4.93 1.85
N LEU A 12 -18.36 -3.68 1.58
CA LEU A 12 -17.48 -3.37 0.46
C LEU A 12 -16.09 -4.01 0.61
N ALA A 13 -15.53 -4.00 1.83
CA ALA A 13 -14.22 -4.58 2.11
C ALA A 13 -14.14 -6.07 1.73
N GLN A 14 -15.21 -6.83 1.95
CA GLN A 14 -15.33 -8.27 1.63
C GLN A 14 -15.15 -8.63 0.15
N THR A 15 -15.29 -7.64 -0.73
CA THR A 15 -15.16 -7.81 -2.18
C THR A 15 -14.11 -6.90 -2.78
N ALA A 16 -13.52 -5.98 -2.01
CA ALA A 16 -12.62 -4.95 -2.50
C ALA A 16 -11.48 -5.52 -3.36
N PRO A 17 -10.79 -6.61 -2.95
CA PRO A 17 -9.67 -7.14 -3.72
C PRO A 17 -10.06 -7.90 -5.01
N LEU A 18 -11.35 -8.15 -5.26
CA LEU A 18 -11.80 -8.99 -6.38
C LEU A 18 -11.47 -8.42 -7.75
N SER A 19 -11.63 -7.10 -7.94
CA SER A 19 -11.32 -6.42 -9.21
C SER A 19 -11.05 -4.94 -8.99
N PRO A 20 -10.45 -4.22 -9.97
CA PRO A 20 -10.26 -2.79 -9.88
C PRO A 20 -11.55 -2.02 -9.57
N ALA A 21 -12.68 -2.43 -10.15
CA ALA A 21 -13.98 -1.78 -9.90
C ALA A 21 -14.47 -1.95 -8.45
N HIS A 22 -14.25 -3.13 -7.84
CA HIS A 22 -14.57 -3.33 -6.42
C HIS A 22 -13.66 -2.50 -5.53
N TRP A 23 -12.36 -2.44 -5.85
CA TRP A 23 -11.39 -1.65 -5.10
C TRP A 23 -11.73 -0.15 -5.14
N SER A 24 -12.12 0.37 -6.30
CA SER A 24 -12.57 1.76 -6.46
C SER A 24 -13.86 2.06 -5.68
N ARG A 25 -14.83 1.13 -5.64
CA ARG A 25 -16.04 1.28 -4.80
C ARG A 25 -15.69 1.31 -3.32
N PHE A 26 -14.82 0.41 -2.88
CA PHE A 26 -14.32 0.39 -1.51
C PHE A 26 -13.61 1.70 -1.13
N PHE A 27 -12.75 2.22 -2.01
CA PHE A 27 -12.13 3.53 -1.85
C PHE A 27 -13.16 4.66 -1.72
N ALA A 28 -14.17 4.70 -2.60
CA ALA A 28 -15.22 5.72 -2.55
C ALA A 28 -16.01 5.66 -1.23
N GLY A 29 -16.34 4.46 -0.74
CA GLY A 29 -16.98 4.28 0.56
C GLY A 29 -16.08 4.71 1.72
N LEU A 30 -14.79 4.34 1.70
CA LEU A 30 -13.83 4.74 2.72
C LEU A 30 -13.70 6.26 2.84
N ARG A 31 -13.73 6.97 1.72
CA ARG A 31 -13.69 8.44 1.68
C ARG A 31 -14.85 9.12 2.37
N GLN A 32 -15.99 8.45 2.51
CA GLN A 32 -17.13 8.98 3.25
C GLN A 32 -16.91 8.89 4.77
N GLU A 33 -15.98 8.04 5.22
CA GLU A 33 -15.73 7.74 6.63
C GLU A 33 -14.46 8.43 7.18
N ILE A 34 -13.45 8.58 6.33
CA ILE A 34 -12.15 9.18 6.66
C ILE A 34 -11.56 9.92 5.45
N PRO A 35 -10.91 11.08 5.64
CA PRO A 35 -10.20 11.75 4.55
C PRO A 35 -9.05 10.89 4.03
N VAL A 36 -9.17 10.42 2.79
CA VAL A 36 -8.16 9.59 2.11
C VAL A 36 -8.04 10.01 0.66
N ASP A 37 -6.81 10.17 0.18
CA ASP A 37 -6.53 10.59 -1.19
C ASP A 37 -6.12 9.40 -2.08
N ARG A 38 -5.50 8.37 -1.50
CA ARG A 38 -5.08 7.15 -2.21
C ARG A 38 -5.11 5.94 -1.28
N ILE A 39 -5.54 4.80 -1.81
CA ILE A 39 -5.30 3.50 -1.21
C ILE A 39 -4.58 2.59 -2.18
N CYS A 40 -3.72 1.71 -1.66
CA CYS A 40 -3.13 0.66 -2.47
C CYS A 40 -2.91 -0.64 -1.68
N ALA A 41 -2.93 -1.77 -2.39
CA ALA A 41 -2.50 -3.05 -1.85
C ALA A 41 -1.15 -3.43 -2.47
N LEU A 42 -0.13 -3.57 -1.63
CA LEU A 42 1.21 -3.98 -2.01
C LEU A 42 1.44 -5.41 -1.55
N LEU A 43 1.71 -6.32 -2.48
CA LEU A 43 2.02 -7.72 -2.22
C LEU A 43 3.53 -7.90 -2.16
N GLN A 44 3.98 -8.68 -1.19
CA GLN A 44 5.33 -9.20 -1.21
C GLN A 44 5.38 -10.41 -2.14
N ALA A 45 5.97 -10.25 -3.33
CA ALA A 45 6.09 -11.32 -4.31
C ALA A 45 7.23 -12.30 -3.97
N ASP A 46 8.33 -11.75 -3.45
CA ASP A 46 9.47 -12.53 -2.95
C ASP A 46 10.17 -11.77 -1.81
N ARG A 47 11.34 -12.25 -1.38
CA ARG A 47 12.10 -11.62 -0.28
C ARG A 47 12.66 -10.22 -0.61
N TYR A 48 12.61 -9.74 -1.84
CA TYR A 48 13.16 -8.48 -2.31
C TYR A 48 12.18 -7.65 -3.15
N THR A 49 11.07 -8.23 -3.59
CA THR A 49 10.18 -7.60 -4.56
C THR A 49 8.78 -7.35 -3.98
N GLY A 50 8.38 -6.09 -3.95
CA GLY A 50 7.01 -5.66 -3.69
C GLY A 50 6.30 -5.28 -4.99
N ILE A 51 5.01 -5.64 -5.11
CA ILE A 51 4.18 -5.30 -6.27
C ILE A 51 2.90 -4.65 -5.78
N VAL A 52 2.58 -3.46 -6.28
CA VAL A 52 1.25 -2.87 -6.06
C VAL A 52 0.27 -3.50 -7.04
N VAL A 53 -0.77 -4.14 -6.52
CA VAL A 53 -1.72 -4.94 -7.34
C VAL A 53 -3.11 -4.33 -7.37
N ARG A 54 -3.38 -3.41 -6.45
CA ARG A 54 -4.58 -2.59 -6.43
C ARG A 54 -4.19 -1.17 -6.07
N VAL A 55 -4.75 -0.23 -6.78
CA VAL A 55 -4.66 1.20 -6.47
C VAL A 55 -6.01 1.84 -6.77
N ALA A 56 -6.42 2.74 -5.90
CA ALA A 56 -7.50 3.68 -6.15
C ALA A 56 -7.10 5.01 -5.54
N GLN A 57 -7.32 6.10 -6.28
CA GLN A 57 -6.86 7.42 -5.90
C GLN A 57 -7.74 8.51 -6.50
N GLU A 58 -7.58 9.73 -6.01
CA GLU A 58 -8.18 10.88 -6.69
C GLU A 58 -7.60 11.09 -8.11
N PRO A 59 -8.40 11.53 -9.08
CA PRO A 59 -7.93 11.78 -10.45
C PRO A 59 -6.70 12.69 -10.55
N GLU A 60 -6.58 13.66 -9.65
CA GLU A 60 -5.46 14.62 -9.59
C GLU A 60 -4.12 13.95 -9.27
N LEU A 61 -4.15 12.77 -8.63
CA LEU A 61 -2.96 12.00 -8.33
C LEU A 61 -2.49 11.14 -9.51
N GLU A 62 -3.34 10.92 -10.52
CA GLU A 62 -3.02 10.08 -11.67
C GLU A 62 -1.82 10.63 -12.45
N ALA A 63 -1.78 11.95 -12.66
CA ALA A 63 -0.68 12.60 -13.37
C ALA A 63 0.64 12.58 -12.59
N ALA A 64 0.57 12.64 -11.25
CA ALA A 64 1.75 12.75 -10.39
C ALA A 64 2.34 11.39 -10.00
N LEU A 65 1.48 10.39 -9.79
CA LEU A 65 1.87 9.10 -9.22
C LEU A 65 1.57 7.91 -10.15
N GLY A 66 0.73 8.12 -11.18
CA GLY A 66 0.24 7.06 -12.06
C GLY A 66 -0.59 5.98 -11.34
N GLY A 67 -1.03 5.00 -12.13
CA GLY A 67 -1.73 3.80 -11.68
C GLY A 67 -0.83 2.58 -11.44
N GLU A 68 0.48 2.68 -11.68
CA GLU A 68 1.40 1.54 -11.59
C GLU A 68 2.22 1.52 -10.29
N GLY A 69 2.59 0.30 -9.88
CA GLY A 69 3.25 0.02 -8.61
C GLY A 69 4.70 0.45 -8.52
N PHE A 70 5.14 0.63 -7.28
CA PHE A 70 6.52 0.88 -6.90
C PHE A 70 7.25 -0.45 -6.67
N TYR A 71 8.42 -0.63 -7.26
CA TYR A 71 9.36 -1.69 -6.86
C TYR A 71 10.15 -1.21 -5.64
N ALA A 72 9.98 -1.90 -4.50
CA ALA A 72 10.70 -1.62 -3.27
C ALA A 72 11.68 -2.75 -2.95
N ASP A 73 12.92 -2.41 -2.60
CA ASP A 73 13.83 -3.33 -1.93
C ASP A 73 13.37 -3.57 -0.48
N ARG A 74 13.37 -4.84 -0.05
CA ARG A 74 12.90 -5.27 1.28
C ARG A 74 13.57 -4.56 2.43
N GLU A 75 14.89 -4.48 2.38
CA GLU A 75 15.70 -4.01 3.52
C GLU A 75 15.43 -2.53 3.84
N HIS A 76 14.79 -1.82 2.91
CA HIS A 76 14.52 -0.40 3.02
C HIS A 76 13.04 -0.05 2.77
N SER A 77 12.11 -1.01 2.88
CA SER A 77 10.68 -0.73 2.73
C SER A 77 9.95 -0.73 4.06
N LYS A 78 9.24 0.36 4.35
CA LYS A 78 8.34 0.39 5.52
C LYS A 78 7.19 -0.61 5.36
N ALA A 79 6.73 -0.86 4.13
CA ALA A 79 5.70 -1.88 3.89
C ALA A 79 6.16 -3.28 4.31
N PHE A 80 7.41 -3.64 4.03
CA PHE A 80 7.90 -4.98 4.41
C PHE A 80 8.22 -5.11 5.89
N ALA A 81 8.63 -4.03 6.56
CA ALA A 81 8.70 -3.99 8.02
C ALA A 81 7.33 -4.29 8.64
N VAL A 82 6.27 -3.65 8.13
CA VAL A 82 4.88 -3.89 8.59
C VAL A 82 4.42 -5.33 8.35
N ILE A 83 4.76 -5.93 7.20
CA ILE A 83 4.47 -7.36 6.96
C ILE A 83 5.18 -8.24 7.99
N ALA A 84 6.47 -7.99 8.25
CA ALA A 84 7.27 -8.80 9.15
C ALA A 84 6.82 -8.69 10.61
N GLU A 85 6.43 -7.50 11.05
CA GLU A 85 5.92 -7.24 12.40
C GLU A 85 4.49 -7.76 12.60
N GLY A 86 3.71 -7.87 11.52
CA GLY A 86 2.32 -8.33 11.58
C GLY A 86 1.39 -7.37 12.32
N GLN A 87 1.82 -6.11 12.55
CA GLN A 87 1.04 -5.07 13.20
C GLN A 87 0.82 -3.88 12.26
N PRO A 88 -0.36 -3.22 12.30
CA PRO A 88 -0.54 -2.00 11.55
C PRO A 88 0.32 -0.86 12.11
N ALA A 89 0.69 0.09 11.25
CA ALA A 89 1.59 1.18 11.58
C ALA A 89 1.09 2.51 11.03
N LEU A 90 1.24 3.55 11.86
CA LEU A 90 1.19 4.96 11.46
C LEU A 90 2.60 5.42 11.13
N VAL A 91 2.82 5.91 9.91
CA VAL A 91 4.12 6.42 9.47
C VAL A 91 4.42 7.74 10.15
N ARG A 92 5.53 7.81 10.90
CA ARG A 92 5.97 9.02 11.60
C ARG A 92 6.81 9.94 10.71
N PRO A 93 6.85 11.26 10.99
CA PRO A 93 7.63 12.23 10.21
C PRO A 93 9.08 11.81 9.94
N GLU A 94 9.76 11.25 10.93
CA GLU A 94 11.15 10.79 10.85
C GLU A 94 11.35 9.56 9.95
N GLU A 95 10.30 8.81 9.65
CA GLU A 95 10.39 7.61 8.82
C GLU A 95 10.39 7.94 7.32
N TRP A 96 9.87 9.11 6.92
CA TRP A 96 9.74 9.49 5.52
C TRP A 96 11.07 9.63 4.78
N THR A 97 12.13 10.01 5.50
CA THR A 97 13.49 10.08 4.96
C THR A 97 14.27 8.78 5.14
N ARG A 98 13.76 7.83 5.93
CA ARG A 98 14.44 6.55 6.19
C ARG A 98 14.17 5.51 5.12
N TYR A 99 12.95 5.47 4.58
CA TYR A 99 12.52 4.42 3.67
C TYR A 99 12.31 4.96 2.25
N PRO A 100 13.03 4.44 1.22
CA PRO A 100 12.87 4.87 -0.17
C PRO A 100 11.44 4.76 -0.72
N ASP A 101 10.65 3.78 -0.26
CA ASP A 101 9.25 3.67 -0.67
C ASP A 101 8.41 4.85 -0.19
N LEU A 102 8.67 5.36 1.01
CA LEU A 102 8.05 6.59 1.52
C LEU A 102 8.60 7.84 0.82
N GLN A 103 9.91 7.92 0.61
CA GLN A 103 10.55 9.05 -0.07
C GLN A 103 9.99 9.29 -1.48
N PHE A 104 9.71 8.21 -2.23
CA PHE A 104 9.13 8.31 -3.57
C PHE A 104 7.78 9.07 -3.56
N PHE A 105 6.95 8.81 -2.56
CA PHE A 105 5.63 9.45 -2.42
C PHE A 105 5.68 10.77 -1.65
N TRP A 106 6.74 11.02 -0.87
CA TRP A 106 6.85 12.17 0.01
C TRP A 106 6.57 13.52 -0.66
N PRO A 107 6.95 13.81 -1.92
CA PRO A 107 6.62 15.09 -2.55
C PRO A 107 5.11 15.34 -2.70
N THR A 108 4.30 14.29 -2.79
CA THR A 108 2.86 14.38 -3.07
C THR A 108 1.99 13.98 -1.88
N LEU A 109 2.39 12.95 -1.12
CA LEU A 109 1.68 12.39 0.03
C LEU A 109 2.44 12.70 1.32
N ARG A 110 1.72 13.00 2.42
CA ARG A 110 2.31 13.44 3.70
C ARG A 110 1.81 12.70 4.94
N SER A 111 0.84 11.80 4.78
CA SER A 111 0.38 10.90 5.85
C SER A 111 0.12 9.51 5.30
N ASN A 112 0.45 8.49 6.09
CA ASN A 112 0.23 7.10 5.70
C ASN A 112 -0.09 6.19 6.88
N LEU A 113 -1.16 5.41 6.75
CA LEU A 113 -1.43 4.22 7.55
C LEU A 113 -1.13 2.98 6.73
N LYS A 114 -0.57 1.96 7.38
CA LYS A 114 -0.24 0.67 6.78
C LYS A 114 -0.88 -0.43 7.60
N PHE A 115 -1.61 -1.33 6.94
CA PHE A 115 -2.22 -2.49 7.57
C PHE A 115 -1.65 -3.77 6.93
N PRO A 116 -1.06 -4.68 7.71
CA PRO A 116 -0.72 -6.00 7.21
C PRO A 116 -2.02 -6.74 6.88
N VAL A 117 -2.09 -7.31 5.69
CA VAL A 117 -3.24 -8.07 5.19
C VAL A 117 -2.76 -9.32 4.45
N SER A 118 -3.64 -10.31 4.31
CA SER A 118 -3.40 -11.46 3.43
C SER A 118 -4.30 -11.38 2.21
N LEU A 119 -3.75 -11.40 1.00
CA LEU A 119 -4.54 -11.36 -0.23
C LEU A 119 -4.38 -12.65 -0.99
N GLY A 120 -5.36 -13.55 -0.88
CA GLY A 120 -5.29 -14.87 -1.54
C GLY A 120 -4.11 -15.70 -1.06
N GLY A 121 -3.75 -15.60 0.23
CA GLY A 121 -2.60 -16.29 0.82
C GLY A 121 -1.27 -15.54 0.72
N TRP A 122 -1.20 -14.45 -0.06
CA TRP A 122 0.00 -13.62 -0.18
C TRP A 122 0.10 -12.63 0.97
N ALA A 123 1.29 -12.46 1.52
CA ALA A 123 1.56 -11.40 2.49
C ALA A 123 1.53 -10.03 1.79
N ALA A 124 0.75 -9.11 2.33
CA ALA A 124 0.52 -7.82 1.71
C ALA A 124 0.36 -6.70 2.74
N VAL A 125 0.43 -5.46 2.26
CA VAL A 125 0.08 -4.25 3.01
C VAL A 125 -1.02 -3.51 2.28
N TRP A 126 -2.11 -3.25 2.98
CA TRP A 126 -3.06 -2.23 2.58
C TRP A 126 -2.60 -0.87 3.12
N ASN A 127 -2.31 0.05 2.21
CA ASN A 127 -1.83 1.39 2.53
C ASN A 127 -2.97 2.39 2.31
N VAL A 128 -3.10 3.32 3.25
CA VAL A 128 -4.07 4.43 3.22
C VAL A 128 -3.28 5.74 3.29
N TRP A 129 -3.44 6.61 2.31
CA TRP A 129 -2.58 7.78 2.13
C TRP A 129 -3.39 9.07 2.12
N SER A 130 -2.76 10.15 2.59
CA SER A 130 -3.29 11.51 2.47
C SER A 130 -2.18 12.48 2.09
N ARG A 131 -2.54 13.52 1.33
CA ARG A 131 -1.72 14.70 1.01
C ARG A 131 -1.58 15.62 2.22
N LYS A 132 -2.55 15.59 3.14
CA LYS A 132 -2.49 16.39 4.37
C LYS A 132 -1.48 15.76 5.33
N PRO A 133 -0.54 16.55 5.90
CA PRO A 133 0.33 16.05 6.95
C PRO A 133 -0.49 15.73 8.21
N GLU A 134 -0.01 14.76 9.00
CA GLU A 134 -0.61 14.36 10.28
C GLU A 134 -2.13 14.06 10.22
N GLN A 135 -2.62 13.58 9.07
CA GLN A 135 -4.04 13.33 8.83
C GLN A 135 -4.58 12.18 9.68
N TYR A 136 -3.73 11.22 10.04
CA TYR A 136 -4.13 9.97 10.66
C TYR A 136 -3.56 9.84 12.07
N THR A 137 -4.35 9.24 12.95
CA THR A 137 -4.04 9.03 14.37
C THR A 137 -4.14 7.55 14.74
N GLU A 138 -3.73 7.21 15.96
CA GLU A 138 -3.94 5.86 16.52
C GLU A 138 -5.43 5.47 16.57
N ALA A 139 -6.32 6.45 16.78
CA ALA A 139 -7.76 6.18 16.77
C ALA A 139 -8.25 5.75 15.38
N ASP A 140 -7.67 6.30 14.30
CA ASP A 140 -7.97 5.87 12.93
C ASP A 140 -7.43 4.46 12.67
N LEU A 141 -6.25 4.17 13.21
CA LEU A 141 -5.62 2.86 13.11
C LEU A 141 -6.52 1.77 13.74
N GLU A 142 -7.02 2.00 14.96
CA GLU A 142 -7.97 1.09 15.61
C GLU A 142 -9.33 1.05 14.89
N ARG A 143 -9.83 2.19 14.41
CA ARG A 143 -11.08 2.27 13.66
C ARG A 143 -11.03 1.43 12.38
N LEU A 144 -9.92 1.45 11.64
CA LEU A 144 -9.79 0.78 10.34
C LEU A 144 -9.33 -0.68 10.44
N ARG A 145 -8.85 -1.14 11.61
CA ARG A 145 -8.41 -2.52 11.85
C ARG A 145 -9.45 -3.59 11.43
N PRO A 146 -10.77 -3.42 11.69
CA PRO A 146 -11.79 -4.37 11.21
C PRO A 146 -11.86 -4.46 9.68
N LEU A 147 -11.70 -3.36 8.96
CA LEU A 147 -11.70 -3.37 7.50
C LEU A 147 -10.51 -4.13 6.94
N ALA A 148 -9.32 -3.95 7.53
CA ALA A 148 -8.14 -4.72 7.13
C ALA A 148 -8.35 -6.24 7.30
N ALA A 149 -9.07 -6.65 8.35
CA ALA A 149 -9.43 -8.04 8.59
C ALA A 149 -10.46 -8.58 7.57
N GLU A 150 -11.44 -7.77 7.14
CA GLU A 150 -12.37 -8.14 6.06
C GLU A 150 -11.64 -8.23 4.71
N VAL A 151 -10.81 -7.24 4.38
CA VAL A 151 -9.96 -7.24 3.17
C VAL A 151 -9.09 -8.51 3.13
N SER A 152 -8.54 -8.93 4.28
CA SER A 152 -7.70 -10.13 4.36
C SER A 152 -8.44 -11.45 4.14
N ARG A 153 -9.74 -11.50 4.47
CA ARG A 153 -10.58 -12.69 4.31
C ARG A 153 -11.28 -12.73 2.96
N SER A 154 -11.24 -11.63 2.22
CA SER A 154 -11.89 -11.49 0.93
C SER A 154 -11.24 -12.38 -0.12
N PRO A 155 -12.01 -12.95 -1.05
CA PRO A 155 -11.41 -13.63 -2.18
C PRO A 155 -10.58 -12.63 -2.99
N PHE A 156 -9.39 -13.05 -3.40
CA PHE A 156 -8.47 -12.24 -4.19
C PHE A 156 -8.25 -12.88 -5.55
N ARG A 157 -8.27 -12.06 -6.60
CA ARG A 157 -7.87 -12.46 -7.95
C ARG A 157 -6.68 -11.61 -8.37
N PHE A 158 -5.51 -12.24 -8.47
CA PHE A 158 -4.35 -11.58 -9.01
C PHE A 158 -4.51 -11.45 -10.52
N GLU A 159 -4.78 -10.23 -10.98
CA GLU A 159 -4.67 -9.85 -12.38
C GLU A 159 -3.25 -9.28 -12.53
N ALA A 160 -2.42 -9.94 -13.33
CA ALA A 160 -1.04 -9.47 -13.52
C ALA A 160 -1.09 -8.01 -13.99
N PRO A 161 -0.39 -7.08 -13.31
CA PRO A 161 -0.32 -5.70 -13.78
C PRO A 161 0.34 -5.67 -15.17
N PRO A 162 0.15 -4.61 -15.97
CA PRO A 162 0.97 -4.40 -17.16
C PRO A 162 2.43 -4.39 -16.69
N VAL A 163 3.16 -5.47 -16.97
CA VAL A 163 4.39 -5.81 -16.25
C VAL A 163 5.57 -4.90 -16.62
N GLY A 164 5.33 -3.87 -17.44
CA GLY A 164 6.34 -3.05 -18.09
C GLY A 164 7.21 -2.24 -17.13
N LEU A 165 6.61 -1.48 -16.21
CA LEU A 165 7.40 -0.61 -15.32
C LEU A 165 8.08 -1.40 -14.20
N ALA A 166 7.38 -2.35 -13.58
CA ALA A 166 7.92 -3.18 -12.51
C ALA A 166 9.07 -4.09 -13.01
N ILE A 167 8.95 -4.70 -14.21
CA ILE A 167 10.07 -5.43 -14.83
C ILE A 167 11.23 -4.50 -15.13
N ARG A 168 10.98 -3.29 -15.67
CA ARG A 168 12.07 -2.35 -15.97
C ARG A 168 12.83 -1.91 -14.71
N GLN A 169 12.12 -1.64 -13.61
CA GLN A 169 12.73 -1.28 -12.32
C GLN A 169 13.45 -2.46 -11.68
N MET A 170 12.87 -3.67 -11.71
CA MET A 170 13.51 -4.90 -11.26
C MET A 170 14.82 -5.17 -12.04
N LEU A 171 14.78 -5.08 -13.36
CA LEU A 171 15.96 -5.28 -14.21
C LEU A 171 17.03 -4.21 -13.97
N ALA A 172 16.64 -2.95 -13.74
CA ALA A 172 17.58 -1.88 -13.39
C ALA A 172 18.30 -2.17 -12.06
N LEU A 173 17.55 -2.52 -11.02
CA LEU A 173 18.11 -2.83 -9.69
C LEU A 173 18.94 -4.11 -9.68
N GLN A 174 18.55 -5.14 -10.44
CA GLN A 174 19.39 -6.34 -10.62
C GLN A 174 20.73 -5.99 -11.27
N ARG A 175 20.75 -5.08 -12.27
CA ARG A 175 21.99 -4.61 -12.89
C ARG A 175 22.86 -3.83 -11.91
N GLU A 176 22.26 -2.96 -11.10
CA GLU A 176 22.99 -2.20 -10.07
C GLU A 176 23.61 -3.12 -9.00
N ARG A 177 22.86 -4.12 -8.51
CA ARG A 177 23.38 -5.12 -7.58
C ARG A 177 24.53 -5.95 -8.17
N GLN A 178 24.42 -6.33 -9.45
CA GLN A 178 25.49 -7.03 -10.16
C GLN A 178 26.73 -6.16 -10.37
N ALA A 179 26.55 -4.86 -10.62
CA ALA A 179 27.67 -3.91 -10.74
C ALA A 179 28.38 -3.70 -9.40
N GLN A 180 27.63 -3.57 -8.30
CA GLN A 180 28.18 -3.42 -6.95
C GLN A 180 28.90 -4.69 -6.48
N GLY A 181 28.35 -5.88 -6.78
CA GLY A 181 29.00 -7.16 -6.45
C GLY A 181 30.30 -7.42 -7.23
N ARG A 182 30.53 -6.74 -8.35
CA ARG A 182 31.79 -6.79 -9.12
C ARG A 182 32.83 -5.75 -8.70
N ALA A 183 32.43 -4.71 -7.97
CA ALA A 183 33.34 -3.66 -7.50
C ALA A 183 34.05 -4.05 -6.18
N VAL A 184 33.65 -5.14 -5.54
CA VAL A 184 34.16 -5.64 -4.25
C VAL A 184 34.96 -6.95 -4.41
N ALA A 185 35.19 -7.40 -5.65
CA ALA A 185 36.02 -8.56 -6.01
C ALA A 185 37.23 -8.11 -6.80
#